data_AF-A0A7W1RPE9-F1
#
_entry.id   AF-A0A7W1RPE9-F1
#
_cell.length_a   1.000
_cell.length_b   1.000
_cell.length_c   1.000
_cell.angle_alpha   90.00
_cell.angle_beta   90.00
_cell.angle_gamma   90.00
#
_symmetry.space_group_name_H-M   'P 1'
#
loop_
_entity.id
_entity.type
_entity.pdbx_description
1 polymer ?
#
loop_
_entity_poly.entity_id
_entity_poly.type
_entity_poly.pdbx_seq_one_letter_code
_entity_poly.pdbx_strand_id
1 'polypeptide(L)'
;MTNVSFQSVNGLGIAIDSLVFGEGASLYTVSIASSATFALRGMGIVNDSGSPQHFVVRPDGINGSTFQITNSATAGEGTFFEVDSSVLQLLGDARAGSGTFVGNAFAQMEIRSNASADRGTFICNGATENGFSFGGTVSFMGNATAALGTFTIFGGAASGSTEGQCYFYDTASAASAVMTAKGGSVNGADGRFVWFVGDSDGGDATLIATGGVEGAGGAFIRFDETSSGNSARVEIFDSGHLEIGAHAAPGVSIGSLEGTGDVFLGARVLSVGENNLNTTYDGVLQDGGVSGGSGGSVTKVGAGTLTLSGVNTASLRER
;
A
#
# COMPACT_ATOMS: atom_id res chain seq x y z
N MET A 1 -15.92 27.45 5.33
CA MET A 1 -15.09 26.69 4.39
C MET A 1 -15.00 27.51 3.12
N THR A 2 -13.78 27.89 2.74
CA THR A 2 -13.55 28.73 1.56
C THR A 2 -13.10 27.83 0.42
N ASN A 3 -13.78 27.88 -0.72
CA ASN A 3 -13.45 27.01 -1.85
C ASN A 3 -12.51 27.74 -2.81
N VAL A 4 -11.42 27.07 -3.21
CA VAL A 4 -10.51 27.51 -4.27
C VAL A 4 -10.52 26.45 -5.36
N SER A 5 -10.70 26.85 -6.61
CA SER A 5 -10.63 25.95 -7.76
C SER A 5 -9.59 26.40 -8.76
N PHE A 6 -8.86 25.45 -9.32
CA PHE A 6 -7.94 25.67 -10.42
C PHE A 6 -8.55 25.05 -11.68
N GLN A 7 -8.79 25.86 -12.70
CA GLN A 7 -9.35 25.41 -13.99
C GLN A 7 -8.42 25.82 -15.12
N SER A 8 -8.09 24.87 -16.00
CA SER A 8 -7.38 25.17 -17.23
C SER A 8 -8.34 25.79 -18.25
N VAL A 9 -8.00 26.97 -18.77
CA VAL A 9 -8.83 27.68 -19.77
C VAL A 9 -8.57 27.16 -21.19
N ASN A 10 -7.43 26.49 -21.43
CA ASN A 10 -6.99 26.06 -22.77
C ASN A 10 -6.61 24.56 -22.83
N GLY A 11 -6.95 23.76 -21.81
CA GLY A 11 -6.54 22.36 -21.71
C GLY A 11 -5.05 22.13 -21.42
N LEU A 12 -4.28 23.19 -21.16
CA LEU A 12 -2.88 23.11 -20.73
C LEU A 12 -2.79 22.85 -19.23
N GLY A 13 -1.79 22.10 -18.79
CA GLY A 13 -1.54 21.88 -17.37
C GLY A 13 -1.18 23.17 -16.62
N ILE A 14 -1.54 23.24 -15.35
CA ILE A 14 -1.13 24.32 -14.43
C ILE A 14 0.09 23.82 -13.66
N ALA A 15 1.15 24.62 -13.57
CA ALA A 15 2.29 24.32 -12.72
C ALA A 15 2.63 25.55 -11.88
N ILE A 16 2.72 25.37 -10.58
CA ILE A 16 3.13 26.41 -9.63
C ILE A 16 4.25 25.90 -8.73
N ASP A 17 4.97 26.84 -8.10
CA ASP A 17 6.04 26.52 -7.17
C ASP A 17 5.46 25.95 -5.86
N SER A 18 4.55 26.72 -5.25
CA SER A 18 4.04 26.45 -3.92
C SER A 18 2.60 26.94 -3.70
N LEU A 19 1.90 26.30 -2.77
CA LEU A 19 0.69 26.82 -2.12
C LEU A 19 1.01 27.10 -0.66
N VAL A 20 0.79 28.33 -0.21
CA VAL A 20 1.13 28.78 1.15
C VAL A 20 -0.13 29.21 1.88
N PHE A 21 -0.42 28.55 3.00
CA PHE A 21 -1.50 28.88 3.92
C PHE A 21 -0.86 29.46 5.19
N GLY A 22 -0.85 30.79 5.29
CA GLY A 22 -0.23 31.49 6.42
C GLY A 22 -1.01 31.34 7.74
N GLU A 23 -0.41 31.84 8.82
CA GLU A 23 -0.99 31.82 10.17
C GLU A 23 -2.42 32.39 10.19
N GLY A 24 -3.34 31.65 10.83
CA GLY A 24 -4.74 32.05 10.95
C GLY A 24 -5.55 31.97 9.65
N ALA A 25 -4.98 31.47 8.56
CA ALA A 25 -5.74 31.24 7.33
C ALA A 25 -6.87 30.22 7.58
N SER A 26 -8.00 30.43 6.91
CA SER A 26 -9.17 29.57 7.05
C SER A 26 -8.89 28.14 6.58
N LEU A 27 -9.80 27.23 6.93
CA LEU A 27 -9.90 25.95 6.24
C LEU A 27 -10.36 26.17 4.80
N TYR A 28 -9.51 25.80 3.84
CA TYR A 28 -9.85 25.79 2.42
C TYR A 28 -10.13 24.37 1.93
N THR A 29 -11.05 24.30 0.97
CA THR A 29 -11.17 23.15 0.08
C THR A 29 -10.64 23.56 -1.28
N VAL A 30 -9.51 22.97 -1.68
CA VAL A 30 -8.86 23.16 -2.96
C VAL A 30 -9.33 22.07 -3.91
N SER A 31 -10.14 22.42 -4.91
CA SER A 31 -10.66 21.48 -5.89
C SER A 31 -9.79 21.46 -7.15
N ILE A 32 -9.28 20.27 -7.46
CA ILE A 32 -8.58 19.93 -8.70
C ILE A 32 -9.52 19.05 -9.52
N ALA A 33 -10.25 19.71 -10.43
CA ALA A 33 -11.24 19.08 -11.29
C ALA A 33 -11.00 19.55 -12.73
N SER A 34 -10.01 18.94 -13.38
CA SER A 34 -9.63 19.23 -14.75
C SER A 34 -8.97 18.00 -15.36
N SER A 35 -9.34 17.69 -16.61
CA SER A 35 -8.61 16.72 -17.44
C SER A 35 -7.15 17.09 -17.71
N ALA A 36 -6.73 18.32 -17.41
CA ALA A 36 -5.33 18.75 -17.47
C ALA A 36 -4.62 18.60 -16.12
N THR A 37 -3.31 18.34 -16.15
CA THR A 37 -2.49 18.19 -14.94
C THR A 37 -2.36 19.49 -14.14
N PHE A 38 -2.55 19.42 -12.82
CA PHE A 38 -2.09 20.46 -11.89
C PHE A 38 -0.84 19.97 -11.15
N ALA A 39 0.26 20.73 -11.20
CA ALA A 39 1.55 20.33 -10.64
C ALA A 39 2.12 21.35 -9.65
N LEU A 40 2.65 20.83 -8.54
CA LEU A 40 3.52 21.54 -7.61
C LEU A 40 4.97 21.11 -7.86
N ARG A 41 5.87 22.05 -8.10
CA ARG A 41 7.24 21.76 -8.56
C ARG A 41 8.37 22.34 -7.71
N GLY A 42 8.04 23.27 -6.82
CA GLY A 42 8.99 23.97 -5.98
C GLY A 42 8.90 23.52 -4.53
N MET A 43 8.51 24.42 -3.62
CA MET A 43 8.33 24.04 -2.22
C MET A 43 7.17 23.05 -2.01
N GLY A 44 6.13 23.08 -2.84
CA GLY A 44 4.92 22.29 -2.62
C GLY A 44 3.93 23.00 -1.70
N ILE A 45 3.37 22.31 -0.71
CA ILE A 45 2.40 22.91 0.21
C ILE A 45 3.07 23.28 1.52
N VAL A 46 2.88 24.54 1.93
CA VAL A 46 3.30 25.07 3.21
C VAL A 46 2.03 25.45 3.97
N ASN A 47 1.77 24.78 5.09
CA ASN A 47 0.57 25.01 5.88
C ASN A 47 0.93 25.43 7.31
N ASP A 48 0.98 26.74 7.52
CA ASP A 48 1.21 27.36 8.83
C ASP A 48 -0.12 27.83 9.46
N SER A 49 -1.26 27.43 8.90
CA SER A 49 -2.55 28.00 9.30
C SER A 49 -3.14 27.41 10.59
N GLY A 50 -2.59 26.29 11.06
CA GLY A 50 -3.12 25.52 12.19
C GLY A 50 -4.41 24.75 11.88
N SER A 51 -4.93 24.82 10.64
CA SER A 51 -6.09 24.05 10.18
C SER A 51 -5.68 23.08 9.05
N PRO A 52 -6.22 21.85 9.02
CA PRO A 52 -5.84 20.88 7.99
C PRO A 52 -6.43 21.27 6.62
N GLN A 53 -5.62 21.52 5.60
CA GLN A 53 -6.13 21.96 4.29
C GLN A 53 -6.65 20.78 3.46
N HIS A 54 -7.85 20.92 2.90
CA HIS A 54 -8.51 19.84 2.15
C HIS A 54 -8.29 20.00 0.66
N PHE A 55 -7.73 18.98 0.03
CA PHE A 55 -7.52 18.89 -1.41
C PHE A 55 -8.42 17.80 -1.97
N VAL A 56 -9.21 18.14 -2.99
CA VAL A 56 -10.12 17.20 -3.65
C VAL A 56 -9.68 17.03 -5.10
N VAL A 57 -9.22 15.84 -5.45
CA VAL A 57 -8.78 15.46 -6.79
C VAL A 57 -9.83 14.53 -7.39
N ARG A 58 -10.71 15.07 -8.23
CA ARG A 58 -11.84 14.34 -8.79
C ARG A 58 -12.11 14.77 -10.24
N PRO A 59 -12.73 13.95 -11.08
CA PRO A 59 -13.02 14.34 -12.46
C PRO A 59 -14.06 15.46 -12.54
N ASP A 60 -13.99 16.25 -13.61
CA ASP A 60 -15.05 17.18 -14.07
C ASP A 60 -15.93 16.57 -15.18
N GLY A 61 -15.80 15.26 -15.43
CA GLY A 61 -16.50 14.50 -16.46
C GLY A 61 -16.15 13.01 -16.42
N ILE A 62 -15.97 12.39 -17.59
CA ILE A 62 -15.59 10.96 -17.68
C ILE A 62 -14.08 10.71 -17.56
N ASN A 63 -13.26 11.75 -17.74
CA ASN A 63 -11.81 11.66 -17.66
C ASN A 63 -11.35 12.07 -16.27
N GLY A 64 -10.50 11.26 -15.64
CA GLY A 64 -9.90 11.56 -14.34
C GLY A 64 -9.05 12.84 -14.35
N SER A 65 -8.95 13.49 -13.20
CA SER A 65 -8.01 14.61 -12.99
C SER A 65 -6.62 14.09 -12.63
N THR A 66 -5.58 14.89 -12.86
CA THR A 66 -4.21 14.56 -12.40
C THR A 66 -3.63 15.66 -11.54
N PHE A 67 -3.27 15.33 -10.30
CA PHE A 67 -2.52 16.18 -9.40
C PHE A 67 -1.11 15.63 -9.21
N GLN A 68 -0.08 16.45 -9.44
CA GLN A 68 1.32 16.07 -9.32
C GLN A 68 2.05 16.89 -8.26
N ILE A 69 2.85 16.22 -7.46
CA ILE A 69 3.90 16.81 -6.63
C ILE A 69 5.21 16.23 -7.16
N THR A 70 6.10 17.08 -7.65
CA THR A 70 7.29 16.63 -8.39
C THR A 70 8.54 17.38 -7.99
N ASN A 71 9.69 16.96 -8.54
CA ASN A 71 11.02 17.37 -8.13
C ASN A 71 11.20 17.11 -6.63
N SER A 72 11.58 18.12 -5.84
CA SER A 72 11.74 18.00 -4.39
C SER A 72 10.56 18.55 -3.59
N ALA A 73 9.41 18.82 -4.23
CA ALA A 73 8.25 19.40 -3.58
C ALA A 73 7.63 18.46 -2.54
N THR A 74 6.94 19.02 -1.54
CA THR A 74 6.22 18.24 -0.53
C THR A 74 4.72 18.50 -0.53
N ALA A 75 3.94 17.48 -0.19
CA ALA A 75 2.53 17.63 0.16
C ALA A 75 2.32 18.38 1.49
N GLY A 76 3.39 18.57 2.27
CA GLY A 76 3.39 19.34 3.50
C GLY A 76 2.80 18.59 4.69
N GLU A 77 2.58 19.33 5.77
CA GLU A 77 1.93 18.86 6.99
C GLU A 77 0.52 19.44 7.09
N GLY A 78 -0.35 18.77 7.84
CA GLY A 78 -1.73 19.24 8.02
C GLY A 78 -2.48 19.35 6.70
N THR A 79 -2.34 18.38 5.81
CA THR A 79 -3.08 18.32 4.54
C THR A 79 -3.89 17.04 4.48
N PHE A 80 -5.07 17.13 3.88
CA PHE A 80 -5.95 16.00 3.64
C PHE A 80 -6.31 15.95 2.16
N PHE A 81 -5.87 14.90 1.47
CA PHE A 81 -6.14 14.63 0.06
C PHE A 81 -7.22 13.58 -0.07
N GLU A 82 -8.27 13.91 -0.81
CA GLU A 82 -9.32 13.00 -1.23
C GLU A 82 -9.21 12.84 -2.75
N VAL A 83 -8.97 11.60 -3.19
CA VAL A 83 -8.77 11.25 -4.59
C VAL A 83 -9.88 10.31 -5.02
N ASP A 84 -10.66 10.71 -6.02
CA ASP A 84 -11.80 9.97 -6.57
C ASP A 84 -11.65 9.83 -8.08
N SER A 85 -11.64 8.59 -8.60
CA SER A 85 -11.56 8.30 -10.04
C SER A 85 -10.52 9.14 -10.79
N SER A 86 -9.41 9.44 -10.12
CA SER A 86 -8.39 10.41 -10.53
C SER A 86 -7.02 9.96 -10.06
N VAL A 87 -5.99 10.67 -10.50
CA VAL A 87 -4.60 10.34 -10.23
C VAL A 87 -3.94 11.41 -9.36
N LEU A 88 -3.31 10.98 -8.28
CA LEU A 88 -2.35 11.78 -7.50
C LEU A 88 -0.97 11.16 -7.67
N GLN A 89 0.05 11.94 -8.05
CA GLN A 89 1.39 11.43 -8.26
C GLN A 89 2.43 12.20 -7.44
N LEU A 90 3.33 11.45 -6.80
CA LEU A 90 4.60 11.94 -6.28
C LEU A 90 5.72 11.46 -7.20
N LEU A 91 6.49 12.39 -7.77
CA LEU A 91 7.51 12.14 -8.78
C LEU A 91 8.85 12.78 -8.40
N GLY A 92 9.96 12.28 -8.95
CA GLY A 92 11.29 12.81 -8.63
C GLY A 92 11.71 12.44 -7.21
N ASP A 93 12.04 13.44 -6.38
CA ASP A 93 12.39 13.31 -4.97
C ASP A 93 11.27 13.86 -4.05
N ALA A 94 10.02 13.88 -4.57
CA ALA A 94 8.88 14.49 -3.88
C ALA A 94 8.52 13.71 -2.61
N ARG A 95 7.95 14.41 -1.62
CA ARG A 95 7.59 13.83 -0.31
C ARG A 95 6.12 14.02 0.02
N ALA A 96 5.48 12.98 0.53
CA ALA A 96 4.11 13.07 1.04
C ALA A 96 4.02 13.86 2.37
N GLY A 97 5.15 14.18 2.99
CA GLY A 97 5.20 14.88 4.28
C GLY A 97 4.48 14.06 5.36
N SER A 98 3.67 14.74 6.18
CA SER A 98 2.79 14.09 7.15
C SER A 98 1.31 14.25 6.78
N GLY A 99 1.01 14.35 5.47
CA GLY A 99 -0.35 14.45 4.96
C GLY A 99 -1.15 13.16 5.11
N THR A 100 -2.48 13.27 5.02
CA THR A 100 -3.39 12.14 4.88
C THR A 100 -3.90 12.06 3.45
N PHE A 101 -3.88 10.88 2.86
CA PHE A 101 -4.25 10.61 1.47
C PHE A 101 -5.29 9.50 1.44
N VAL A 102 -6.47 9.80 0.91
CA VAL A 102 -7.58 8.86 0.78
C VAL A 102 -7.83 8.62 -0.69
N GLY A 103 -7.58 7.38 -1.14
CA GLY A 103 -7.97 6.90 -2.46
C GLY A 103 -9.30 6.17 -2.37
N ASN A 104 -10.32 6.68 -3.05
CA ASN A 104 -11.63 6.07 -3.19
C ASN A 104 -11.72 5.26 -4.49
N ALA A 105 -12.93 4.94 -4.95
CA ALA A 105 -13.15 4.13 -6.14
C ALA A 105 -12.35 4.66 -7.35
N PHE A 106 -11.64 3.74 -8.02
CA PHE A 106 -10.79 4.02 -9.19
C PHE A 106 -9.70 5.08 -8.99
N ALA A 107 -9.40 5.48 -7.75
CA ALA A 107 -8.32 6.42 -7.47
C ALA A 107 -6.96 5.75 -7.61
N GLN A 108 -6.01 6.44 -8.23
CA GLN A 108 -4.62 6.00 -8.36
C GLN A 108 -3.68 6.97 -7.67
N MET A 109 -3.03 6.52 -6.61
CA MET A 109 -1.97 7.26 -5.92
C MET A 109 -0.63 6.64 -6.28
N GLU A 110 0.16 7.32 -7.11
CA GLU A 110 1.43 6.79 -7.60
C GLU A 110 2.62 7.50 -6.95
N ILE A 111 3.55 6.74 -6.38
CA ILE A 111 4.79 7.24 -5.80
C ILE A 111 5.93 6.66 -6.63
N ARG A 112 6.65 7.51 -7.36
CA ARG A 112 7.55 7.06 -8.44
C ARG A 112 8.91 7.70 -8.36
N SER A 113 9.86 7.12 -9.09
CA SER A 113 11.25 7.57 -9.15
C SER A 113 11.92 7.42 -7.78
N ASN A 114 12.35 8.50 -7.11
CA ASN A 114 12.91 8.44 -5.76
C ASN A 114 11.94 9.03 -4.72
N ALA A 115 10.67 9.21 -5.10
CA ALA A 115 9.69 9.86 -4.23
C ALA A 115 9.42 9.02 -2.98
N SER A 116 8.99 9.70 -1.92
CA SER A 116 8.81 9.11 -0.60
C SER A 116 7.42 9.38 -0.04
N ALA A 117 6.81 8.34 0.53
CA ALA A 117 5.64 8.49 1.38
C ALA A 117 5.96 9.17 2.73
N ASP A 118 7.23 9.38 3.05
CA ASP A 118 7.72 10.06 4.25
C ASP A 118 7.03 9.56 5.53
N ARG A 119 6.19 10.38 6.18
CA ARG A 119 5.36 10.02 7.35
C ARG A 119 3.87 10.10 7.03
N GLY A 120 3.52 10.03 5.75
CA GLY A 120 2.16 10.16 5.25
C GLY A 120 1.28 9.00 5.70
N THR A 121 -0.01 9.29 5.85
CA THR A 121 -1.05 8.29 6.09
C THR A 121 -1.83 8.05 4.80
N PHE A 122 -1.83 6.82 4.31
CA PHE A 122 -2.51 6.43 3.08
C PHE A 122 -3.64 5.46 3.40
N ILE A 123 -4.83 5.80 2.92
CA ILE A 123 -6.05 5.01 3.08
C ILE A 123 -6.57 4.67 1.68
N CYS A 124 -6.53 3.39 1.34
CA CYS A 124 -7.08 2.86 0.11
C CYS A 124 -8.42 2.20 0.42
N ASN A 125 -9.51 2.91 0.12
CA ASN A 125 -10.86 2.43 0.40
C ASN A 125 -11.26 1.32 -0.56
N GLY A 126 -12.15 0.44 -0.06
CA GLY A 126 -12.84 -0.52 -0.90
C GLY A 126 -13.86 0.09 -1.82
N ALA A 127 -14.07 -0.56 -2.96
CA ALA A 127 -15.22 -0.26 -3.77
C ALA A 127 -16.50 -0.54 -2.97
N THR A 128 -17.43 0.39 -3.06
CA THR A 128 -18.72 0.35 -2.35
C THR A 128 -19.88 -0.04 -3.25
N GLU A 129 -19.61 -0.24 -4.55
CA GLU A 129 -20.61 -0.61 -5.54
C GLU A 129 -20.60 -2.12 -5.79
N ASN A 130 -21.78 -2.69 -6.03
CA ASN A 130 -21.91 -4.11 -6.36
C ASN A 130 -21.32 -4.41 -7.74
N GLY A 131 -20.65 -5.56 -7.87
CA GLY A 131 -20.00 -5.98 -9.10
C GLY A 131 -18.59 -5.41 -9.27
N PHE A 132 -17.98 -5.65 -10.43
CA PHE A 132 -16.56 -5.38 -10.70
C PHE A 132 -16.20 -3.89 -10.67
N SER A 133 -15.99 -3.36 -9.47
CA SER A 133 -15.57 -1.98 -9.20
C SER A 133 -14.28 -2.00 -8.38
N PHE A 134 -13.31 -1.16 -8.73
CA PHE A 134 -12.02 -1.06 -8.04
C PHE A 134 -12.04 0.03 -6.99
N GLY A 135 -11.49 -0.29 -5.82
CA GLY A 135 -11.21 0.68 -4.76
C GLY A 135 -10.02 1.59 -5.09
N GLY A 136 -9.53 2.30 -4.08
CA GLY A 136 -8.33 3.10 -4.21
C GLY A 136 -7.09 2.24 -4.33
N THR A 137 -6.14 2.68 -5.14
CA THR A 137 -4.84 2.02 -5.33
C THR A 137 -3.72 2.96 -4.95
N VAL A 138 -2.71 2.43 -4.26
CA VAL A 138 -1.40 3.04 -4.10
C VAL A 138 -0.34 2.17 -4.77
N SER A 139 0.55 2.79 -5.54
CA SER A 139 1.65 2.08 -6.21
C SER A 139 2.98 2.79 -6.01
N PHE A 140 4.02 2.00 -5.78
CA PHE A 140 5.40 2.45 -5.70
C PHE A 140 6.18 1.91 -6.91
N MET A 141 6.91 2.77 -7.61
CA MET A 141 7.65 2.41 -8.83
C MET A 141 9.02 3.10 -8.88
N GLY A 142 9.99 2.52 -9.59
CA GLY A 142 11.39 2.94 -9.51
C GLY A 142 11.96 2.70 -8.10
N ASN A 143 12.77 3.63 -7.60
CA ASN A 143 13.35 3.58 -6.24
C ASN A 143 12.44 4.23 -5.17
N ALA A 144 11.13 4.27 -5.40
CA ALA A 144 10.21 4.93 -4.49
C ALA A 144 10.17 4.21 -3.13
N THR A 145 9.94 4.95 -2.05
CA THR A 145 9.94 4.38 -0.69
C THR A 145 8.69 4.72 0.10
N ALA A 146 8.13 3.73 0.79
CA ALA A 146 7.08 3.94 1.78
C ALA A 146 7.61 4.60 3.08
N ALA A 147 8.94 4.68 3.25
CA ALA A 147 9.63 5.32 4.38
C ALA A 147 9.04 4.94 5.75
N LEU A 148 8.49 5.91 6.50
CA LEU A 148 7.83 5.74 7.79
C LEU A 148 6.29 5.88 7.66
N GLY A 149 5.76 5.73 6.45
CA GLY A 149 4.36 5.90 6.16
C GLY A 149 3.48 4.85 6.84
N THR A 150 2.21 5.18 7.01
CA THR A 150 1.18 4.26 7.52
C THR A 150 0.15 4.02 6.43
N PHE A 151 -0.12 2.75 6.13
CA PHE A 151 -1.00 2.34 5.04
C PHE A 151 -2.13 1.47 5.58
N THR A 152 -3.37 1.84 5.28
CA THR A 152 -4.52 0.97 5.50
C THR A 152 -5.21 0.68 4.18
N ILE A 153 -5.22 -0.59 3.82
CA ILE A 153 -5.78 -1.09 2.56
C ILE A 153 -7.03 -1.90 2.91
N PHE A 154 -8.20 -1.31 2.73
CA PHE A 154 -9.48 -1.87 3.19
C PHE A 154 -10.10 -2.82 2.20
N GLY A 155 -10.60 -4.00 2.58
CA GLY A 155 -11.44 -4.96 1.83
C GLY A 155 -12.55 -4.42 0.94
N GLY A 156 -13.06 -5.25 0.02
CA GLY A 156 -14.31 -4.92 -0.70
C GLY A 156 -15.42 -4.57 0.30
N ALA A 157 -16.15 -3.50 0.04
CA ALA A 157 -17.22 -3.01 0.91
C ALA A 157 -18.62 -3.38 0.40
N ALA A 158 -18.71 -3.97 -0.79
CA ALA A 158 -19.92 -4.51 -1.39
C ALA A 158 -19.69 -5.93 -1.97
N SER A 159 -20.77 -6.67 -2.22
CA SER A 159 -20.66 -8.04 -2.75
C SER A 159 -20.16 -8.02 -4.19
N GLY A 160 -19.14 -8.82 -4.49
CA GLY A 160 -18.44 -8.81 -5.78
C GLY A 160 -17.69 -7.50 -6.08
N SER A 161 -17.60 -6.58 -5.11
CA SER A 161 -16.76 -5.40 -5.22
C SER A 161 -15.30 -5.82 -5.08
N THR A 162 -14.46 -5.30 -5.98
CA THR A 162 -13.05 -5.68 -6.00
C THR A 162 -12.27 -4.88 -4.99
N GLU A 163 -11.02 -5.29 -4.87
CA GLU A 163 -10.15 -4.81 -3.85
C GLU A 163 -9.64 -3.36 -4.09
N GLY A 164 -8.55 -3.01 -3.45
CA GLY A 164 -7.92 -1.71 -3.38
C GLY A 164 -6.57 -2.04 -2.81
N GLN A 165 -5.56 -1.46 -3.44
CA GLN A 165 -4.38 -2.25 -3.71
C GLN A 165 -3.16 -1.45 -3.30
N CYS A 166 -2.15 -2.15 -2.82
CA CYS A 166 -0.84 -1.60 -2.57
C CYS A 166 0.19 -2.42 -3.35
N TYR A 167 0.87 -1.77 -4.29
CA TYR A 167 1.86 -2.41 -5.14
C TYR A 167 3.24 -1.81 -4.96
N PHE A 168 4.26 -2.67 -4.95
CA PHE A 168 5.65 -2.30 -5.09
C PHE A 168 6.21 -2.96 -6.36
N TYR A 169 6.75 -2.12 -7.25
CA TYR A 169 7.35 -2.52 -8.51
C TYR A 169 8.81 -2.08 -8.58
N ASP A 170 9.53 -2.56 -9.60
CA ASP A 170 10.92 -2.20 -9.88
C ASP A 170 11.81 -2.43 -8.65
N THR A 171 12.42 -1.38 -8.09
CA THR A 171 13.31 -1.41 -6.91
C THR A 171 12.68 -0.68 -5.72
N ALA A 172 11.35 -0.57 -5.69
CA ALA A 172 10.65 0.16 -4.66
C ALA A 172 10.72 -0.57 -3.31
N SER A 173 10.75 0.18 -2.21
CA SER A 173 10.90 -0.38 -0.86
C SER A 173 9.76 0.03 0.07
N ALA A 174 9.23 -0.94 0.82
CA ALA A 174 8.35 -0.68 1.96
C ALA A 174 9.08 -0.02 3.15
N ALA A 175 10.42 -0.02 3.14
CA ALA A 175 11.28 0.59 4.18
C ALA A 175 10.80 0.22 5.59
N SER A 176 10.49 1.17 6.46
CA SER A 176 10.05 0.92 7.85
C SER A 176 8.57 1.26 8.04
N ALA A 177 7.77 1.17 6.98
CA ALA A 177 6.36 1.51 7.02
C ALA A 177 5.53 0.47 7.80
N VAL A 178 4.35 0.90 8.24
CA VAL A 178 3.33 -0.01 8.78
C VAL A 178 2.21 -0.14 7.76
N MET A 179 1.95 -1.35 7.31
CA MET A 179 0.94 -1.63 6.30
C MET A 179 -0.06 -2.65 6.82
N THR A 180 -1.34 -2.27 6.85
CA THR A 180 -2.43 -3.16 7.23
C THR A 180 -3.35 -3.38 6.04
N ALA A 181 -3.35 -4.61 5.53
CA ALA A 181 -4.31 -5.10 4.57
C ALA A 181 -5.46 -5.80 5.29
N LYS A 182 -6.70 -5.38 4.99
CA LYS A 182 -7.91 -5.90 5.64
C LYS A 182 -8.73 -6.73 4.66
N GLY A 183 -9.20 -7.90 5.07
CA GLY A 183 -10.12 -8.70 4.27
C GLY A 183 -11.45 -7.99 3.98
N GLY A 184 -12.25 -8.57 3.10
CA GLY A 184 -13.57 -8.04 2.72
C GLY A 184 -14.47 -7.80 3.94
N SER A 185 -15.17 -6.67 3.96
CA SER A 185 -16.01 -6.27 5.10
C SER A 185 -17.46 -6.77 4.99
N VAL A 186 -17.81 -7.42 3.87
CA VAL A 186 -19.14 -7.99 3.61
C VAL A 186 -19.03 -9.35 2.92
N ASN A 187 -20.03 -10.22 3.08
CA ASN A 187 -20.07 -11.53 2.43
C ASN A 187 -19.95 -11.40 0.89
N GLY A 188 -19.06 -12.19 0.30
CA GLY A 188 -18.77 -12.19 -1.13
C GLY A 188 -17.94 -11.00 -1.60
N ALA A 189 -17.38 -10.19 -0.68
CA ALA A 189 -16.37 -9.20 -1.03
C ALA A 189 -14.98 -9.84 -1.11
N ASP A 190 -14.17 -9.34 -2.03
CA ASP A 190 -12.79 -9.78 -2.20
C ASP A 190 -11.87 -9.19 -1.11
N GLY A 191 -10.85 -9.98 -0.77
CA GLY A 191 -9.76 -9.60 0.12
C GLY A 191 -8.73 -8.71 -0.58
N ARG A 192 -7.82 -8.10 0.19
CA ARG A 192 -6.87 -7.08 -0.31
C ARG A 192 -5.46 -7.63 -0.45
N PHE A 193 -4.62 -6.91 -1.18
CA PHE A 193 -3.26 -7.32 -1.52
C PHE A 193 -2.28 -6.21 -1.10
N VAL A 194 -1.21 -6.59 -0.43
CA VAL A 194 0.07 -5.86 -0.46
C VAL A 194 1.02 -6.73 -1.28
N TRP A 195 1.41 -6.25 -2.46
CA TRP A 195 2.09 -7.09 -3.45
C TRP A 195 3.42 -6.49 -3.88
N PHE A 196 4.49 -7.25 -3.66
CA PHE A 196 5.84 -6.98 -4.11
C PHE A 196 6.15 -7.78 -5.39
N VAL A 197 6.58 -7.08 -6.44
CA VAL A 197 6.88 -7.61 -7.78
C VAL A 197 8.21 -7.05 -8.27
N GLY A 198 8.90 -7.75 -9.18
CA GLY A 198 10.23 -7.36 -9.64
C GLY A 198 11.27 -7.41 -8.53
N ASP A 199 12.21 -6.48 -8.50
CA ASP A 199 13.28 -6.39 -7.51
C ASP A 199 12.90 -5.54 -6.28
N SER A 200 11.59 -5.38 -6.01
CA SER A 200 11.09 -4.59 -4.89
C SER A 200 11.30 -5.28 -3.55
N ASP A 201 11.26 -4.53 -2.45
CA ASP A 201 11.56 -5.08 -1.13
C ASP A 201 10.63 -4.64 0.01
N GLY A 202 10.46 -5.54 0.98
CA GLY A 202 9.70 -5.33 2.22
C GLY A 202 10.43 -4.50 3.29
N GLY A 203 11.71 -4.18 3.10
CA GLY A 203 12.51 -3.43 4.07
C GLY A 203 12.48 -4.01 5.49
N ASP A 204 12.27 -3.12 6.46
CA ASP A 204 11.99 -3.39 7.88
C ASP A 204 10.49 -3.22 8.20
N ALA A 205 9.61 -3.28 7.19
CA ALA A 205 8.21 -2.91 7.35
C ALA A 205 7.47 -3.89 8.27
N THR A 206 6.42 -3.41 8.91
CA THR A 206 5.43 -4.29 9.56
C THR A 206 4.27 -4.48 8.61
N LEU A 207 4.14 -5.70 8.10
CA LEU A 207 3.14 -6.09 7.11
C LEU A 207 2.07 -6.94 7.79
N ILE A 208 0.84 -6.45 7.82
CA ILE A 208 -0.28 -7.08 8.53
C ILE A 208 -1.36 -7.46 7.52
N ALA A 209 -1.74 -8.73 7.48
CA ALA A 209 -2.90 -9.20 6.71
C ALA A 209 -3.94 -9.80 7.65
N THR A 210 -5.18 -9.28 7.59
CA THR A 210 -6.29 -9.79 8.41
C THR A 210 -7.30 -10.56 7.58
N GLY A 211 -8.04 -11.46 8.23
CA GLY A 211 -9.20 -12.11 7.62
C GLY A 211 -10.29 -11.14 7.21
N GLY A 212 -11.16 -11.64 6.32
CA GLY A 212 -12.44 -11.02 5.99
C GLY A 212 -13.54 -11.52 6.93
N VAL A 213 -14.71 -10.89 6.87
CA VAL A 213 -15.91 -11.41 7.54
C VAL A 213 -16.33 -12.77 6.96
N GLU A 214 -17.22 -13.49 7.63
CA GLU A 214 -17.72 -14.78 7.14
C GLU A 214 -18.25 -14.68 5.70
N GLY A 215 -17.70 -15.50 4.80
CA GLY A 215 -18.03 -15.50 3.37
C GLY A 215 -17.30 -14.44 2.54
N ALA A 216 -16.43 -13.63 3.14
CA ALA A 216 -15.55 -12.70 2.44
C ALA A 216 -14.12 -13.25 2.31
N GLY A 217 -13.37 -12.76 1.31
CA GLY A 217 -11.96 -13.07 1.17
C GLY A 217 -11.11 -12.39 2.25
N GLY A 218 -10.13 -13.11 2.80
CA GLY A 218 -9.10 -12.52 3.66
C GLY A 218 -8.07 -11.72 2.87
N ALA A 219 -7.44 -10.73 3.51
CA ALA A 219 -6.35 -10.01 2.89
C ALA A 219 -5.08 -10.85 2.82
N PHE A 220 -4.16 -10.43 1.96
CA PHE A 220 -2.90 -11.11 1.83
C PHE A 220 -1.73 -10.23 1.45
N ILE A 221 -0.57 -10.77 1.79
CA ILE A 221 0.74 -10.24 1.44
C ILE A 221 1.35 -11.22 0.45
N ARG A 222 1.94 -10.70 -0.64
CA ARG A 222 2.47 -11.52 -1.72
C ARG A 222 3.84 -11.04 -2.16
N PHE A 223 4.78 -11.97 -2.27
CA PHE A 223 6.11 -11.76 -2.83
C PHE A 223 6.26 -12.60 -4.09
N ASP A 224 6.34 -11.94 -5.24
CA ASP A 224 6.49 -12.57 -6.55
C ASP A 224 7.86 -12.28 -7.15
N GLU A 225 8.18 -13.01 -8.22
CA GLU A 225 9.37 -12.77 -9.03
C GLU A 225 10.65 -12.71 -8.18
N THR A 226 11.46 -11.67 -8.29
CA THR A 226 12.75 -11.52 -7.60
C THR A 226 12.68 -10.66 -6.34
N SER A 227 11.47 -10.39 -5.84
CA SER A 227 11.26 -9.47 -4.72
C SER A 227 11.89 -9.99 -3.42
N SER A 228 12.10 -9.11 -2.45
CA SER A 228 12.77 -9.48 -1.19
C SER A 228 11.91 -9.12 0.00
N GLY A 229 11.75 -10.04 0.96
CA GLY A 229 11.09 -9.71 2.23
C GLY A 229 11.99 -8.94 3.19
N ASN A 230 13.32 -9.02 3.03
CA ASN A 230 14.32 -8.42 3.91
C ASN A 230 14.04 -8.74 5.39
N SER A 231 14.05 -7.72 6.26
CA SER A 231 13.83 -7.84 7.70
C SER A 231 12.38 -7.54 8.08
N ALA A 232 11.46 -7.52 7.11
CA ALA A 232 10.05 -7.24 7.35
C ALA A 232 9.43 -8.20 8.37
N ARG A 233 8.62 -7.64 9.26
CA ARG A 233 7.80 -8.39 10.22
C ARG A 233 6.44 -8.65 9.60
N VAL A 234 6.11 -9.92 9.40
CA VAL A 234 4.88 -10.36 8.73
C VAL A 234 3.91 -10.94 9.76
N GLU A 235 2.74 -10.32 9.90
CA GLU A 235 1.68 -10.73 10.81
C GLU A 235 0.43 -11.13 10.01
N ILE A 236 0.01 -12.39 10.15
CA ILE A 236 -1.10 -12.94 9.35
C ILE A 236 -2.18 -13.46 10.29
N PHE A 237 -3.41 -12.98 10.16
CA PHE A 237 -4.50 -13.31 11.08
C PHE A 237 -5.74 -13.86 10.37
N ASP A 238 -6.43 -14.80 11.03
CA ASP A 238 -7.70 -15.38 10.61
C ASP A 238 -7.64 -15.92 9.16
N SER A 239 -8.56 -15.54 8.27
CA SER A 239 -8.52 -15.94 6.86
C SER A 239 -7.50 -15.16 6.01
N GLY A 240 -6.69 -14.29 6.63
CA GLY A 240 -5.60 -13.60 5.95
C GLY A 240 -4.48 -14.56 5.59
N HIS A 241 -3.67 -14.24 4.57
CA HIS A 241 -2.59 -15.13 4.14
C HIS A 241 -1.32 -14.47 3.62
N LEU A 242 -0.22 -15.22 3.66
CA LEU A 242 1.02 -14.93 2.94
C LEU A 242 1.14 -15.87 1.74
N GLU A 243 1.44 -15.34 0.56
CA GLU A 243 1.63 -16.12 -0.67
C GLU A 243 3.03 -15.90 -1.25
N ILE A 244 3.75 -17.00 -1.52
CA ILE A 244 5.08 -16.96 -2.15
C ILE A 244 5.21 -17.91 -3.34
N GLY A 245 4.13 -18.58 -3.77
CA GLY A 245 4.18 -19.61 -4.80
C GLY A 245 4.69 -19.12 -6.16
N ALA A 246 4.50 -17.83 -6.48
CA ALA A 246 4.98 -17.18 -7.71
C ALA A 246 6.37 -16.55 -7.59
N HIS A 247 7.03 -16.65 -6.44
CA HIS A 247 8.40 -16.16 -6.27
C HIS A 247 9.39 -16.91 -7.19
N ALA A 248 10.54 -16.32 -7.51
CA ALA A 248 11.65 -16.99 -8.19
C ALA A 248 12.30 -18.03 -7.27
N ALA A 249 12.91 -19.07 -7.84
CA ALA A 249 13.62 -20.06 -7.04
C ALA A 249 14.89 -19.42 -6.39
N PRO A 250 15.25 -19.80 -5.14
CA PRO A 250 14.63 -20.85 -4.34
C PRO A 250 13.37 -20.43 -3.56
N GLY A 251 13.14 -19.12 -3.40
CA GLY A 251 12.07 -18.56 -2.59
C GLY A 251 12.52 -17.25 -1.96
N VAL A 252 11.86 -16.82 -0.88
CA VAL A 252 12.02 -15.49 -0.28
C VAL A 252 12.43 -15.59 1.19
N SER A 253 13.14 -14.58 1.69
CA SER A 253 13.49 -14.44 3.10
C SER A 253 12.74 -13.25 3.71
N ILE A 254 12.22 -13.43 4.93
CA ILE A 254 11.55 -12.39 5.73
C ILE A 254 12.19 -12.28 7.12
N GLY A 255 11.95 -11.14 7.78
CA GLY A 255 12.39 -10.88 9.13
C GLY A 255 11.77 -11.84 10.13
N SER A 256 10.45 -11.82 10.27
CA SER A 256 9.73 -12.68 11.20
C SER A 256 8.31 -12.99 10.73
N LEU A 257 7.75 -14.08 11.25
CA LEU A 257 6.38 -14.53 10.96
C LEU A 257 5.64 -14.78 12.27
N GLU A 258 4.41 -14.29 12.37
CA GLU A 258 3.51 -14.54 13.50
C GLU A 258 2.03 -14.40 13.11
N GLY A 259 1.16 -14.91 13.98
CA GLY A 259 -0.29 -14.90 13.80
C GLY A 259 -0.90 -16.28 13.54
N THR A 260 -2.13 -16.29 13.01
CA THR A 260 -3.04 -17.45 12.97
C THR A 260 -3.54 -17.81 11.57
N GLY A 261 -3.20 -17.04 10.54
CA GLY A 261 -3.73 -17.29 9.18
C GLY A 261 -2.93 -18.31 8.37
N ASP A 262 -3.00 -18.20 7.05
CA ASP A 262 -2.42 -19.21 6.15
C ASP A 262 -1.13 -18.71 5.48
N VAL A 263 -0.17 -19.61 5.27
CA VAL A 263 0.98 -19.36 4.40
C VAL A 263 0.96 -20.39 3.27
N PHE A 264 0.88 -19.89 2.05
CA PHE A 264 0.95 -20.66 0.82
C PHE A 264 2.35 -20.60 0.23
N LEU A 265 3.05 -21.72 0.30
CA LEU A 265 4.46 -21.85 -0.10
C LEU A 265 4.64 -22.23 -1.57
N GLY A 266 3.62 -22.82 -2.20
CA GLY A 266 3.73 -23.46 -3.51
C GLY A 266 4.90 -24.47 -3.54
N ALA A 267 5.87 -24.23 -4.40
CA ALA A 267 7.11 -25.00 -4.51
C ALA A 267 8.36 -24.22 -4.03
N ARG A 268 8.19 -23.27 -3.10
CA ARG A 268 9.23 -22.32 -2.66
C ARG A 268 9.67 -22.52 -1.21
N VAL A 269 10.85 -21.98 -0.92
CA VAL A 269 11.40 -21.91 0.43
C VAL A 269 11.08 -20.55 1.04
N LEU A 270 10.40 -20.54 2.18
CA LEU A 270 10.28 -19.36 3.04
C LEU A 270 11.38 -19.41 4.10
N SER A 271 12.34 -18.49 4.05
CA SER A 271 13.30 -18.31 5.13
C SER A 271 12.78 -17.27 6.13
N VAL A 272 12.77 -17.60 7.42
CA VAL A 272 12.25 -16.71 8.48
C VAL A 272 13.32 -16.49 9.53
N GLY A 273 13.55 -15.24 9.92
CA GLY A 273 14.37 -14.89 11.08
C GLY A 273 15.45 -13.83 10.82
N GLU A 274 15.41 -13.14 9.68
CA GLU A 274 16.39 -12.10 9.30
C GLU A 274 16.43 -10.92 10.31
N ASN A 275 15.38 -10.73 11.11
CA ASN A 275 15.33 -9.68 12.15
C ASN A 275 15.61 -10.21 13.58
N ASN A 276 15.93 -11.50 13.73
CA ASN A 276 16.24 -12.16 15.00
C ASN A 276 15.16 -12.05 16.10
N LEU A 277 13.91 -11.77 15.75
CA LEU A 277 12.81 -11.77 16.72
C LEU A 277 12.46 -13.19 17.16
N ASN A 278 11.95 -13.30 18.40
CA ASN A 278 11.31 -14.50 18.89
C ASN A 278 9.81 -14.39 18.62
N THR A 279 9.26 -15.27 17.79
CA THR A 279 7.85 -15.25 17.42
C THR A 279 7.19 -16.63 17.58
N THR A 280 5.86 -16.60 17.69
CA THR A 280 5.01 -17.78 17.61
C THR A 280 4.09 -17.63 16.40
N TYR A 281 4.02 -18.66 15.58
CA TYR A 281 3.06 -18.78 14.49
C TYR A 281 2.14 -19.98 14.74
N ASP A 282 0.85 -19.71 14.85
CA ASP A 282 -0.21 -20.68 15.13
C ASP A 282 -1.09 -20.97 13.90
N GLY A 283 -0.70 -20.40 12.76
CA GLY A 283 -1.40 -20.59 11.50
C GLY A 283 -1.04 -21.88 10.77
N VAL A 284 -1.48 -21.97 9.52
CA VAL A 284 -1.22 -23.13 8.64
C VAL A 284 -0.07 -22.83 7.70
N LEU A 285 0.89 -23.75 7.63
CA LEU A 285 1.94 -23.76 6.59
C LEU A 285 1.61 -24.85 5.57
N GLN A 286 1.40 -24.47 4.31
CA GLN A 286 0.95 -25.38 3.27
C GLN A 286 1.51 -25.10 1.88
N ASP A 287 1.51 -26.14 1.06
CA ASP A 287 1.71 -26.04 -0.38
C ASP A 287 0.49 -25.39 -1.06
N GLY A 288 0.57 -25.17 -2.37
CA GLY A 288 -0.53 -24.60 -3.15
C GLY A 288 -0.47 -23.08 -3.22
N GLY A 289 -1.61 -22.43 -3.04
CA GLY A 289 -1.76 -21.00 -3.30
C GLY A 289 -2.24 -20.69 -4.72
N VAL A 290 -2.30 -19.41 -5.08
CA VAL A 290 -2.79 -18.95 -6.40
C VAL A 290 -1.96 -19.53 -7.54
N SER A 291 -0.66 -19.73 -7.32
CA SER A 291 0.25 -20.33 -8.30
C SER A 291 0.31 -21.85 -8.25
N GLY A 292 -0.36 -22.48 -7.27
CA GLY A 292 -0.28 -23.91 -7.01
C GLY A 292 1.14 -24.37 -6.66
N GLY A 293 1.44 -25.63 -6.94
CA GLY A 293 2.74 -26.25 -6.66
C GLY A 293 2.78 -27.01 -5.35
N SER A 294 3.85 -27.80 -5.17
CA SER A 294 4.08 -28.61 -3.98
C SER A 294 5.57 -28.74 -3.67
N GLY A 295 5.88 -29.22 -2.46
CA GLY A 295 7.24 -29.37 -1.97
C GLY A 295 7.82 -28.08 -1.39
N GLY A 296 6.95 -27.15 -1.00
CA GLY A 296 7.33 -25.97 -0.24
C GLY A 296 7.98 -26.33 1.09
N SER A 297 8.77 -25.40 1.60
CA SER A 297 9.41 -25.59 2.91
C SER A 297 9.63 -24.28 3.65
N VAL A 298 9.73 -24.38 4.96
CA VAL A 298 10.15 -23.26 5.82
C VAL A 298 11.55 -23.55 6.37
N THR A 299 12.42 -22.56 6.29
CA THR A 299 13.76 -22.60 6.88
C THR A 299 13.87 -21.52 7.95
N LYS A 300 14.20 -21.91 9.18
CA LYS A 300 14.52 -20.95 10.23
C LYS A 300 15.98 -20.49 10.07
N VAL A 301 16.20 -19.18 10.11
CA VAL A 301 17.52 -18.53 10.05
C VAL A 301 17.68 -17.52 11.19
N GLY A 302 18.89 -17.06 11.48
CA GLY A 302 19.14 -16.06 12.52
C GLY A 302 18.97 -16.58 13.97
N ALA A 303 19.31 -15.74 14.94
CA ALA A 303 19.45 -16.09 16.35
C ALA A 303 18.12 -16.12 17.15
N GLY A 304 17.04 -15.55 16.60
CA GLY A 304 15.72 -15.59 17.23
C GLY A 304 15.11 -17.00 17.22
N THR A 305 13.91 -17.16 17.77
CA THR A 305 13.16 -18.42 17.80
C THR A 305 11.88 -18.27 16.98
N LEU A 306 11.59 -19.25 16.11
CA LEU A 306 10.27 -19.38 15.49
C LEU A 306 9.59 -20.60 16.11
N THR A 307 8.57 -20.36 16.94
CA THR A 307 7.74 -21.42 17.52
C THR A 307 6.55 -21.68 16.61
N LEU A 308 6.38 -22.91 16.14
CA LEU A 308 5.21 -23.31 15.36
C LEU A 308 4.26 -24.12 16.25
N SER A 309 3.04 -23.64 16.44
CA SER A 309 2.01 -24.31 17.24
C SER A 309 0.80 -24.79 16.43
N GLY A 310 0.65 -24.27 15.21
CA GLY A 310 -0.45 -24.61 14.29
C GLY A 310 -0.24 -25.88 13.47
N VAL A 311 -1.13 -26.10 12.50
CA VAL A 311 -1.08 -27.25 11.59
C VAL A 311 -0.05 -27.02 10.50
N ASN A 312 0.98 -27.87 10.44
CA ASN A 312 2.03 -27.80 9.42
C ASN A 312 1.88 -28.97 8.44
N THR A 313 1.58 -28.67 7.18
CA THR A 313 1.56 -29.67 6.10
C THR A 313 2.80 -29.61 5.20
N ALA A 314 3.59 -28.54 5.31
CA ALA A 314 4.85 -28.37 4.57
C ALA A 314 6.06 -29.01 5.26
N SER A 315 7.16 -29.18 4.51
CA SER A 315 8.41 -29.70 5.06
C SER A 315 9.19 -28.63 5.85
N LEU A 316 9.74 -28.99 7.01
CA LEU A 316 10.47 -28.07 7.89
C LEU A 316 11.96 -28.37 7.87
N ARG A 317 12.80 -27.34 7.81
CA ARG A 317 14.27 -27.45 7.85
C ARG A 317 14.87 -26.44 8.82
N GLU A 318 15.81 -26.89 9.63
CA GLU A 318 16.69 -26.02 10.43
C GLU A 318 18.04 -25.90 9.72
N ARG A 319 18.68 -24.73 9.80
CA ARG A 319 20.08 -24.52 9.41
C ARG A 319 20.86 -23.89 10.54
#